data_AF-A0A3L7SLD4-F1
#
_entry.id   AF-A0A3L7SLD4-F1
#
_cell.length_a   1.000
_cell.length_b   1.000
_cell.length_c   1.000
_cell.angle_alpha   90.00
_cell.angle_beta   90.00
_cell.angle_gamma   90.00
#
_symmetry.space_group_name_H-M   'P 1'
#
loop_
_entity.id
_entity.type
_entity.pdbx_description
1 polymer ?
#
loop_
_entity_poly.entity_id
_entity_poly.type
_entity_poly.pdbx_seq_one_letter_code
_entity_poly.pdbx_strand_id
1 'polypeptide(L)'
;MLGAEVDVARLIWESVTSLESLVGPADESAWLIGSAEGEFSAALVLGEPLKHLPMLVALESVVKHLPEGIAVLDADLKIQWCNDQFLAMSGRSESGLAGLRGVSFDGAFADLQIIGPDFSPFHNALGSGATSQTKCRTGASTYLDVVAAPVFAPSTAQASMVVVTVRDVSFEYQQREKLRAIHEAGQDLGDIAPEDLMTMSVDARKILLREKIIQHTKDVLKFETIEVRMLNERTNRLEPLLNVGMLAEAAERELFAQMTGNGVTGYVAATGNSYLCRDTADDPLYLKGVAGASSSLTVPIKRNERVLGTFNVESTRANAFAEQDLQFLELFCRDLAVALNTLELLVFERATVVSESSAVLLREAAKPVDEILNDIAWLKDKFVGFDPQAAERLQRVLSQTLT
;
A
#
# COMPACT_ATOMS: atom_id res chain seq x y z
N MET A 1 -3.67 -40.28 53.01
CA MET A 1 -2.63 -40.49 51.99
C MET A 1 -2.97 -39.61 50.80
N LEU A 2 -2.49 -38.37 50.85
CA LEU A 2 -2.39 -37.50 49.69
C LEU A 2 -1.16 -37.97 48.90
N GLY A 3 -1.31 -38.25 47.61
CA GLY A 3 -0.17 -38.56 46.74
C GLY A 3 -0.44 -39.70 45.77
N ALA A 4 -1.11 -39.39 44.65
CA ALA A 4 -0.99 -40.12 43.37
C ALA A 4 -1.79 -39.44 42.23
N GLU A 5 -2.88 -38.71 42.53
CA GLU A 5 -3.78 -38.20 41.47
C GLU A 5 -3.32 -36.90 40.78
N VAL A 6 -2.39 -36.16 41.37
CA VAL A 6 -1.93 -34.87 40.81
C VAL A 6 -0.91 -35.07 39.68
N ASP A 7 -0.16 -36.18 39.67
CA ASP A 7 0.85 -36.43 38.64
C ASP A 7 0.30 -37.04 37.34
N VAL A 8 -0.90 -37.62 37.36
CA VAL A 8 -1.53 -38.18 36.14
C VAL A 8 -2.06 -37.06 35.25
N ALA A 9 -2.62 -36.00 35.83
CA ALA A 9 -3.10 -34.84 35.07
C ALA A 9 -1.96 -34.06 34.40
N ARG A 10 -0.76 -34.05 35.00
CA ARG A 10 0.41 -33.36 34.44
C ARG A 10 1.10 -34.17 33.34
N LEU A 11 1.13 -35.49 33.44
CA LEU A 11 1.73 -36.36 32.41
C LEU A 11 0.91 -36.45 31.12
N ILE A 12 -0.41 -36.27 31.20
CA ILE A 12 -1.28 -36.31 30.02
C ILE A 12 -1.09 -35.08 29.13
N TRP A 13 -0.76 -33.91 29.70
CA TRP A 13 -0.68 -32.66 28.92
C TRP A 13 0.61 -32.50 28.11
N GLU A 14 1.73 -33.11 28.53
CA GLU A 14 2.99 -33.01 27.78
C GLU A 14 3.14 -34.03 26.63
N SER A 15 2.14 -34.90 26.40
CA SER A 15 2.23 -35.99 25.41
C SER A 15 1.11 -36.06 24.35
N VAL A 16 0.18 -35.09 24.30
CA VAL A 16 -0.88 -35.08 23.28
C VAL A 16 -0.33 -34.58 21.94
N THR A 17 0.00 -35.52 21.06
CA THR A 17 0.39 -35.26 19.66
C THR A 17 -0.67 -35.67 18.64
N SER A 18 -1.79 -36.25 19.08
CA SER A 18 -2.97 -36.50 18.21
C SER A 18 -4.27 -36.66 19.01
N LEU A 19 -5.40 -36.35 18.35
CA LEU A 19 -6.72 -36.05 18.91
C LEU A 19 -7.60 -37.27 19.27
N GLU A 20 -7.04 -38.46 19.48
CA GLU A 20 -7.84 -39.70 19.65
C GLU A 20 -7.84 -40.31 21.07
N SER A 21 -7.25 -39.65 22.09
CA SER A 21 -7.04 -40.28 23.41
C SER A 21 -7.61 -39.53 24.63
N LEU A 22 -8.81 -38.95 24.52
CA LEU A 22 -9.55 -38.42 25.68
C LEU A 22 -10.80 -39.27 25.97
N VAL A 23 -10.65 -40.25 26.86
CA VAL A 23 -11.78 -40.96 27.49
C VAL A 23 -11.61 -40.90 29.00
N GLY A 24 -12.51 -40.18 29.68
CA GLY A 24 -12.71 -40.24 31.12
C GLY A 24 -14.20 -40.48 31.41
N PRO A 25 -14.56 -41.31 32.41
CA PRO A 25 -15.96 -41.68 32.64
C PRO A 25 -16.73 -40.49 33.20
N ALA A 26 -17.90 -40.24 32.61
CA ALA A 26 -18.89 -39.31 33.14
C ALA A 26 -19.56 -39.95 34.36
N ASP A 27 -19.25 -39.44 35.55
CA ASP A 27 -20.08 -39.65 36.74
C ASP A 27 -20.78 -38.33 37.11
N GLU A 28 -22.08 -38.42 37.41
CA GLU A 28 -23.12 -37.39 37.23
C GLU A 28 -23.02 -36.14 38.15
N SER A 29 -21.92 -35.87 38.85
CA SER A 29 -21.95 -34.87 39.92
C SER A 29 -20.68 -34.06 40.20
N ALA A 30 -19.68 -34.05 39.33
CA ALA A 30 -18.50 -33.21 39.53
C ALA A 30 -18.06 -32.49 38.25
N TRP A 31 -18.65 -31.32 37.99
CA TRP A 31 -18.00 -30.35 37.12
C TRP A 31 -16.91 -29.61 37.92
N LEU A 32 -15.68 -29.67 37.43
CA LEU A 32 -14.60 -28.77 37.85
C LEU A 32 -14.83 -27.42 37.17
N ILE A 33 -15.50 -26.47 37.83
CA ILE A 33 -15.30 -25.04 37.51
C ILE A 33 -13.97 -24.66 38.16
N GLY A 34 -12.89 -24.83 37.40
CA GLY A 34 -11.70 -24.04 37.64
C GLY A 34 -11.96 -22.64 37.11
N SER A 35 -12.04 -21.64 37.99
CA SER A 35 -12.02 -20.24 37.60
C SER A 35 -10.65 -19.92 37.00
N ALA A 36 -10.49 -20.15 35.71
CA ALA A 36 -9.34 -19.65 34.97
C ALA A 36 -9.75 -18.30 34.37
N GLU A 37 -9.29 -17.22 35.00
CA GLU A 37 -9.26 -15.88 34.42
C GLU A 37 -8.30 -15.90 33.22
N GLY A 38 -8.82 -16.13 32.02
CA GLY A 38 -8.06 -16.10 30.79
C GLY A 38 -8.96 -15.93 29.58
N GLU A 39 -8.51 -15.14 28.60
CA GLU A 39 -9.19 -15.00 27.31
C GLU A 39 -9.14 -16.34 26.55
N PHE A 40 -10.31 -16.85 26.17
CA PHE A 40 -10.42 -18.08 25.38
C PHE A 40 -10.68 -17.74 23.91
N SER A 41 -9.83 -18.22 23.01
CA SER A 41 -10.01 -18.06 21.56
C SER A 41 -10.96 -19.09 20.92
N ALA A 42 -11.32 -20.17 21.64
CA ALA A 42 -12.31 -21.16 21.21
C ALA A 42 -12.77 -22.07 22.36
N ALA A 43 -14.00 -22.59 22.27
CA ALA A 43 -14.54 -23.65 23.12
C ALA A 43 -14.90 -24.87 22.27
N LEU A 44 -14.48 -26.07 22.69
CA LEU A 44 -14.80 -27.33 22.02
C LEU A 44 -15.73 -28.15 22.92
N VAL A 45 -16.94 -28.43 22.45
CA VAL A 45 -17.90 -29.32 23.13
C VAL A 45 -17.86 -30.68 22.45
N LEU A 46 -17.42 -31.72 23.17
CA LEU A 46 -17.43 -33.11 22.69
C LEU A 46 -18.50 -33.90 23.45
N GLY A 47 -19.51 -34.40 22.73
CA GLY A 47 -20.63 -35.20 23.24
C GLY A 47 -21.90 -34.98 22.40
N GLU A 48 -22.89 -35.90 22.43
CA GLU A 48 -24.17 -35.72 21.70
C GLU A 48 -24.89 -34.44 22.19
N PRO A 49 -24.85 -33.32 21.45
CA PRO A 49 -25.21 -32.01 22.01
C PRO A 49 -26.73 -31.75 22.03
N LEU A 50 -27.54 -32.68 21.51
CA LEU A 50 -28.88 -32.38 21.00
C LEU A 50 -30.03 -32.73 21.96
N LYS A 51 -29.78 -33.22 23.18
CA LYS A 51 -30.86 -33.53 24.14
C LYS A 51 -31.16 -32.44 25.17
N HIS A 52 -30.35 -31.38 25.26
CA HIS A 52 -30.53 -30.37 26.30
C HIS A 52 -30.47 -28.93 25.75
N LEU A 53 -31.56 -28.49 25.11
CA LEU A 53 -31.82 -27.07 24.78
C LEU A 53 -31.57 -26.08 25.95
N PRO A 54 -31.81 -26.42 27.24
CA PRO A 54 -31.49 -25.53 28.36
C PRO A 54 -29.99 -25.22 28.52
N MET A 55 -29.09 -26.05 27.97
CA MET A 55 -27.64 -25.85 28.06
C MET A 55 -27.12 -24.84 27.04
N LEU A 56 -27.81 -24.68 25.90
CA LEU A 56 -27.56 -23.59 24.94
C LEU A 56 -28.11 -22.24 25.41
N VAL A 57 -29.15 -22.25 26.26
CA VAL A 57 -29.66 -21.04 26.91
C VAL A 57 -28.72 -20.58 28.03
N ALA A 58 -27.99 -21.49 28.70
CA ALA A 58 -26.89 -21.11 29.60
C ALA A 58 -25.70 -20.44 28.86
N LEU A 59 -25.63 -20.56 27.52
CA LEU A 59 -24.67 -19.89 26.63
C LEU A 59 -25.19 -18.53 26.10
N GLU A 60 -26.39 -18.09 26.52
CA GLU A 60 -26.97 -16.81 26.07
C GLU A 60 -26.03 -15.64 26.35
N SER A 61 -25.30 -15.64 27.48
CA SER A 61 -24.28 -14.63 27.75
C SER A 61 -23.12 -14.66 26.77
N VAL A 62 -22.66 -15.83 26.32
CA VAL A 62 -21.52 -15.95 25.41
C VAL A 62 -21.90 -15.44 24.03
N VAL A 63 -23.02 -15.92 23.48
CA VAL A 63 -23.48 -15.52 22.14
C VAL A 63 -23.85 -14.03 22.08
N LYS A 64 -24.32 -13.48 23.21
CA LYS A 64 -24.64 -12.05 23.35
C LYS A 64 -23.41 -11.13 23.28
N HIS A 65 -22.24 -11.59 23.73
CA HIS A 65 -20.99 -10.80 23.72
C HIS A 65 -20.04 -11.16 22.57
N LEU A 66 -20.46 -12.00 21.61
CA LEU A 66 -19.64 -12.25 20.43
C LEU A 66 -19.46 -10.95 19.63
N PRO A 67 -18.25 -10.69 19.09
CA PRO A 67 -17.98 -9.51 18.27
C PRO A 67 -18.69 -9.55 16.92
N GLU A 68 -19.20 -10.73 16.52
CA GLU A 68 -20.01 -10.94 15.34
C GLU A 68 -21.50 -10.75 15.65
N GLY A 69 -22.21 -10.11 14.73
CA GLY A 69 -23.66 -10.08 14.73
C GLY A 69 -24.21 -11.44 14.29
N ILE A 70 -25.12 -12.01 15.05
CA ILE A 70 -25.74 -13.31 14.73
C ILE A 70 -27.25 -13.12 14.62
N ALA A 71 -27.84 -13.70 13.57
CA ALA A 71 -29.30 -13.78 13.39
C ALA A 71 -29.72 -15.17 12.91
N VAL A 72 -30.89 -15.63 13.33
CA VAL A 72 -31.52 -16.86 12.86
C VAL A 72 -32.69 -16.48 11.97
N LEU A 73 -32.69 -16.97 10.73
CA LEU A 73 -33.75 -16.79 9.74
C LEU A 73 -34.56 -18.08 9.61
N ASP A 74 -35.88 -17.95 9.45
CA ASP A 74 -36.74 -19.06 9.03
C ASP A 74 -36.66 -19.32 7.51
N ALA A 75 -37.42 -20.31 7.03
CA ALA A 75 -37.49 -20.66 5.61
C ALA A 75 -38.04 -19.53 4.71
N ASP A 76 -38.78 -18.57 5.28
CA ASP A 76 -39.28 -17.37 4.60
C ASP A 76 -38.29 -16.18 4.71
N LEU A 77 -37.07 -16.45 5.20
CA LEU A 77 -35.98 -15.50 5.40
C LEU A 77 -36.32 -14.36 6.36
N LYS A 78 -37.20 -14.62 7.34
CA LYS A 78 -37.53 -13.68 8.41
C LYS A 78 -36.73 -13.98 9.66
N ILE A 79 -36.21 -12.93 10.29
CA ILE A 79 -35.45 -13.02 11.52
C ILE A 79 -36.35 -13.54 12.65
N GLN A 80 -35.97 -14.65 13.26
CA GLN A 80 -36.64 -15.19 14.45
C GLN A 80 -35.94 -14.78 15.74
N TRP A 81 -34.62 -14.59 15.67
CA TRP A 81 -33.79 -14.20 16.80
C TRP A 81 -32.51 -13.53 16.30
N CYS A 82 -31.93 -12.62 17.09
CA CYS A 82 -30.60 -12.07 16.86
C CYS A 82 -29.92 -11.69 18.19
N ASN A 83 -28.59 -11.60 18.20
CA ASN A 83 -27.84 -11.09 19.36
C ASN A 83 -27.78 -9.55 19.38
N ASP A 84 -27.30 -8.99 20.50
CA ASP A 84 -27.16 -7.55 20.70
C ASP A 84 -26.24 -6.90 19.65
N GLN A 85 -25.17 -7.59 19.27
CA GLN A 85 -24.22 -7.09 18.27
C GLN A 85 -24.87 -6.94 16.89
N PHE A 86 -25.71 -7.88 16.45
CA PHE A 86 -26.46 -7.76 15.21
C PHE A 86 -27.44 -6.58 15.26
N LEU A 87 -28.14 -6.41 16.39
CA LEU A 87 -29.05 -5.29 16.59
C LEU A 87 -28.30 -3.95 16.54
N ALA A 88 -27.11 -3.86 17.14
CA ALA A 88 -26.25 -2.68 17.08
C ALA A 88 -25.80 -2.39 15.64
N MET A 89 -25.32 -3.40 14.91
CA MET A 89 -24.89 -3.27 13.50
C MET A 89 -26.03 -2.85 12.57
N SER A 90 -27.29 -3.20 12.89
CA SER A 90 -28.47 -2.80 12.11
C SER A 90 -28.81 -1.31 12.21
N GLY A 91 -28.23 -0.59 13.18
CA GLY A 91 -28.53 0.82 13.46
C GLY A 91 -29.92 1.08 14.05
N ARG A 92 -30.73 0.04 14.29
CA ARG A 92 -32.11 0.16 14.80
C ARG A 92 -32.22 0.29 16.32
N SER A 93 -31.12 0.10 17.05
CA SER A 93 -31.00 0.26 18.51
C SER A 93 -31.57 1.59 19.04
N GLU A 94 -31.38 2.69 18.32
CA GLU A 94 -31.73 4.04 18.82
C GLU A 94 -33.16 4.51 18.51
N SER A 95 -33.91 3.77 17.68
CA SER A 95 -35.16 4.28 17.08
C SER A 95 -36.46 3.85 17.76
N GLY A 96 -36.39 3.10 18.87
CA GLY A 96 -37.59 2.68 19.62
C GLY A 96 -38.57 1.78 18.85
N LEU A 97 -38.19 1.30 17.66
CA LEU A 97 -38.96 0.34 16.87
C LEU A 97 -38.82 -1.06 17.50
N ALA A 98 -39.96 -1.74 17.64
CA ALA A 98 -40.04 -3.12 18.13
C ALA A 98 -39.01 -4.02 17.41
N GLY A 99 -38.43 -4.98 18.16
CA GLY A 99 -37.25 -5.76 17.75
C GLY A 99 -37.31 -6.39 16.35
N LEU A 100 -36.15 -6.80 15.84
CA LEU A 100 -35.95 -7.28 14.46
C LEU A 100 -36.73 -8.55 14.07
N ARG A 101 -37.49 -9.14 15.00
CA ARG A 101 -38.24 -10.37 14.75
C ARG A 101 -39.32 -10.16 13.68
N GLY A 102 -39.35 -11.03 12.68
CA GLY A 102 -40.26 -10.96 11.53
C GLY A 102 -39.79 -10.04 10.40
N VAL A 103 -38.69 -9.30 10.58
CA VAL A 103 -38.07 -8.48 9.54
C VAL A 103 -37.18 -9.38 8.67
N SER A 104 -37.09 -9.11 7.37
CA SER A 104 -36.12 -9.81 6.52
C SER A 104 -34.71 -9.29 6.76
N PHE A 105 -33.69 -10.07 6.40
CA PHE A 105 -32.29 -9.68 6.58
C PHE A 105 -31.96 -8.33 5.91
N ASP A 106 -32.40 -8.15 4.66
CA ASP A 106 -32.23 -6.91 3.90
C ASP A 106 -32.94 -5.72 4.56
N GLY A 107 -34.15 -5.95 5.07
CA GLY A 107 -34.92 -4.92 5.78
C GLY A 107 -34.34 -4.54 7.14
N ALA A 108 -33.43 -5.33 7.71
CA ALA A 108 -32.79 -5.03 8.98
C ALA A 108 -31.82 -3.84 8.88
N PHE A 109 -31.14 -3.68 7.74
CA PHE A 109 -30.12 -2.66 7.52
C PHE A 109 -30.63 -1.54 6.59
N ALA A 110 -30.09 -0.33 6.73
CA ALA A 110 -30.37 0.76 5.80
C ALA A 110 -29.58 0.57 4.49
N ASP A 111 -30.28 0.59 3.35
CA ASP A 111 -29.70 0.52 2.00
C ASP A 111 -28.69 -0.63 1.79
N LEU A 112 -29.02 -1.83 2.30
CA LEU A 112 -28.17 -3.01 2.14
C LEU A 112 -28.02 -3.40 0.67
N GLN A 113 -26.79 -3.50 0.19
CA GLN A 113 -26.44 -3.94 -1.15
C GLN A 113 -25.51 -5.15 -1.09
N ILE A 114 -25.88 -6.25 -1.75
CA ILE A 114 -25.02 -7.43 -1.88
C ILE A 114 -23.99 -7.19 -2.99
N ILE A 115 -22.71 -7.32 -2.66
CA ILE A 115 -21.57 -7.11 -3.57
C ILE A 115 -21.09 -8.45 -4.15
N GLY A 116 -21.44 -9.58 -3.52
CA GLY A 116 -21.04 -10.93 -3.93
C GLY A 116 -19.97 -11.54 -3.01
N PRO A 117 -19.42 -12.72 -3.33
CA PRO A 117 -19.54 -13.45 -4.59
C PRO A 117 -20.89 -14.14 -4.79
N ASP A 118 -21.61 -14.47 -3.72
CA ASP A 118 -22.97 -15.02 -3.81
C ASP A 118 -24.02 -13.91 -3.66
N PHE A 119 -24.91 -13.76 -4.65
CA PHE A 119 -25.98 -12.76 -4.66
C PHE A 119 -27.29 -13.26 -4.03
N SER A 120 -27.35 -14.52 -3.59
CA SER A 120 -28.51 -15.11 -2.94
C SER A 120 -28.08 -16.10 -1.84
N PRO A 121 -27.24 -15.66 -0.88
CA PRO A 121 -26.58 -16.55 0.07
C PRO A 121 -27.55 -17.36 0.93
N PHE A 122 -28.68 -16.76 1.35
CA PHE A 122 -29.65 -17.43 2.22
C PHE A 122 -30.45 -18.50 1.48
N HIS A 123 -30.92 -18.21 0.26
CA HIS A 123 -31.59 -19.19 -0.58
C HIS A 123 -30.65 -20.33 -0.96
N ASN A 124 -29.39 -20.02 -1.29
CA ASN A 124 -28.39 -21.02 -1.62
C ASN A 124 -28.06 -21.89 -0.40
N ALA A 125 -27.95 -21.31 0.79
CA ALA A 125 -27.76 -22.07 2.02
C ALA A 125 -28.93 -23.05 2.27
N LEU A 126 -30.18 -22.56 2.19
CA LEU A 126 -31.38 -23.40 2.36
C LEU A 126 -31.50 -24.49 1.29
N GLY A 127 -31.25 -24.15 0.03
CA GLY A 127 -31.46 -25.04 -1.11
C GLY A 127 -30.35 -26.07 -1.29
N SER A 128 -29.10 -25.70 -1.07
CA SER A 128 -27.94 -26.60 -1.21
C SER A 128 -27.63 -27.39 0.05
N GLY A 129 -28.03 -26.90 1.23
CA GLY A 129 -27.60 -27.45 2.50
C GLY A 129 -26.13 -27.20 2.83
N ALA A 130 -25.42 -26.40 2.04
CA ALA A 130 -24.05 -25.97 2.31
C ALA A 130 -24.00 -24.52 2.79
N THR A 131 -22.96 -24.17 3.53
CA THR A 131 -22.70 -22.78 3.92
C THR A 131 -22.44 -21.91 2.70
N SER A 132 -23.08 -20.75 2.65
CA SER A 132 -22.80 -19.71 1.65
C SER A 132 -22.22 -18.46 2.31
N GLN A 133 -21.45 -17.69 1.55
CA GLN A 133 -20.84 -16.45 2.00
C GLN A 133 -21.04 -15.33 0.97
N THR A 134 -21.24 -14.12 1.46
CA THR A 134 -21.30 -12.92 0.63
C THR A 134 -20.71 -11.73 1.38
N LYS A 135 -20.51 -10.64 0.64
CA LYS A 135 -20.17 -9.33 1.17
C LYS A 135 -21.33 -8.38 0.90
N CYS A 136 -21.66 -7.58 1.89
CA CYS A 136 -22.66 -6.54 1.78
C CYS A 136 -22.03 -5.17 2.05
N ARG A 137 -22.60 -4.13 1.43
CA ARG A 137 -22.38 -2.73 1.79
C ARG A 137 -23.67 -2.18 2.37
N THR A 138 -23.58 -1.44 3.46
CA THR A 138 -24.69 -0.66 4.03
C THR A 138 -24.24 0.79 4.20
N GLY A 139 -25.14 1.72 3.87
CA GLY A 139 -24.81 3.14 3.84
C GLY A 139 -23.63 3.48 2.90
N ALA A 140 -22.87 4.50 3.26
CA ALA A 140 -21.77 5.02 2.43
C ALA A 140 -20.43 4.29 2.63
N SER A 141 -20.16 3.75 3.82
CA SER A 141 -18.80 3.32 4.20
C SER A 141 -18.72 2.05 5.02
N THR A 142 -19.84 1.35 5.25
CA THR A 142 -19.87 0.14 6.07
C THR A 142 -19.92 -1.11 5.20
N TYR A 143 -18.98 -2.01 5.42
CA TYR A 143 -18.83 -3.27 4.71
C TYR A 143 -19.00 -4.43 5.68
N LEU A 144 -19.84 -5.39 5.31
CA LEU A 144 -20.19 -6.53 6.14
C LEU A 144 -19.80 -7.82 5.41
N ASP A 145 -19.06 -8.69 6.08
CA ASP A 145 -18.92 -10.09 5.65
C ASP A 145 -20.06 -10.89 6.26
N VAL A 146 -20.83 -11.59 5.42
CA VAL A 146 -22.04 -12.30 5.80
C VAL A 146 -21.89 -13.77 5.44
N VAL A 147 -22.02 -14.65 6.43
CA VAL A 147 -21.98 -16.10 6.23
C VAL A 147 -23.31 -16.70 6.66
N ALA A 148 -23.93 -17.45 5.75
CA ALA A 148 -25.22 -18.11 5.91
C ALA A 148 -25.01 -19.63 6.01
N ALA A 149 -25.23 -20.18 7.20
CA ALA A 149 -25.12 -21.61 7.48
C ALA A 149 -26.51 -22.24 7.64
N PRO A 150 -26.86 -23.30 6.89
CA PRO A 150 -28.16 -23.94 7.01
C PRO A 150 -28.27 -24.77 8.30
N VAL A 151 -29.48 -24.81 8.85
CA VAL A 151 -29.82 -25.62 10.03
C VAL A 151 -30.85 -26.67 9.67
N PHE A 152 -30.52 -27.91 9.98
CA PHE A 152 -31.32 -29.09 9.69
C PHE A 152 -32.15 -29.49 10.91
N ALA A 153 -33.43 -29.78 10.70
CA ALA A 153 -34.23 -30.42 11.73
C ALA A 153 -33.83 -31.91 11.84
N PRO A 154 -33.90 -32.54 13.04
CA PRO A 154 -33.43 -33.91 13.26
C PRO A 154 -34.06 -34.98 12.36
N SER A 155 -35.19 -34.68 11.74
CA SER A 155 -36.00 -35.62 10.95
C SER A 155 -36.07 -35.29 9.45
N THR A 156 -35.37 -34.25 8.97
CA THR A 156 -35.44 -33.83 7.56
C THR A 156 -34.06 -33.64 6.94
N ALA A 157 -33.88 -34.16 5.72
CA ALA A 157 -32.67 -33.91 4.93
C ALA A 157 -32.61 -32.48 4.34
N GLN A 158 -33.68 -31.69 4.50
CA GLN A 158 -33.77 -30.32 4.04
C GLN A 158 -33.57 -29.34 5.19
N ALA A 159 -32.83 -28.27 4.93
CA ALA A 159 -32.63 -27.19 5.88
C ALA A 159 -33.96 -26.45 6.13
N SER A 160 -34.23 -26.13 7.39
CA SER A 160 -35.48 -25.48 7.82
C SER A 160 -35.28 -24.03 8.29
N MET A 161 -34.02 -23.68 8.58
CA MET A 161 -33.60 -22.35 9.04
C MET A 161 -32.19 -22.05 8.54
N VAL A 162 -31.77 -20.80 8.66
CA VAL A 162 -30.40 -20.36 8.39
C VAL A 162 -29.89 -19.56 9.58
N VAL A 163 -28.69 -19.89 10.06
CA VAL A 163 -27.93 -19.03 10.97
C VAL A 163 -27.05 -18.12 10.12
N VAL A 164 -27.18 -16.83 10.34
CA VAL A 164 -26.41 -15.79 9.66
C VAL A 164 -25.46 -15.16 10.66
N THR A 165 -24.18 -15.14 10.30
CA THR A 165 -23.16 -14.34 11.00
C THR A 165 -22.80 -13.13 10.15
N VAL A 166 -22.59 -12.01 10.81
CA VAL A 166 -22.30 -10.71 10.22
C VAL A 166 -21.11 -10.12 10.95
N ARG A 167 -20.05 -9.84 10.20
CA ARG A 167 -18.86 -9.18 10.71
C ARG A 167 -18.66 -7.86 10.01
N ASP A 168 -18.45 -6.80 10.78
CA ASP A 168 -18.00 -5.52 10.22
C ASP A 168 -16.54 -5.65 9.78
N VAL A 169 -16.30 -5.47 8.48
CA VAL A 169 -14.98 -5.52 7.83
C VAL A 169 -14.66 -4.18 7.16
N SER A 170 -15.32 -3.10 7.59
CA SER A 170 -15.17 -1.77 7.00
C SER A 170 -13.73 -1.28 7.08
N PHE A 171 -13.07 -1.50 8.22
CA PHE A 171 -11.69 -1.09 8.41
C PHE A 171 -10.76 -1.81 7.42
N GLU A 172 -10.81 -3.14 7.37
CA GLU A 172 -9.98 -3.95 6.48
C GLU A 172 -10.23 -3.61 5.00
N TYR A 173 -11.49 -3.34 4.64
CA TYR A 173 -11.86 -2.95 3.29
C TYR A 173 -11.30 -1.57 2.93
N GLN A 174 -11.46 -0.57 3.80
CA GLN A 174 -10.92 0.78 3.60
C GLN A 174 -9.40 0.77 3.47
N GLN A 175 -8.70 -0.05 4.27
CA GLN A 175 -7.25 -0.20 4.17
C GLN A 175 -6.84 -0.83 2.83
N ARG A 176 -7.56 -1.86 2.37
CA ARG A 176 -7.28 -2.51 1.09
C ARG A 176 -7.54 -1.59 -0.10
N GLU A 177 -8.63 -0.81 -0.06
CA GLU A 177 -8.91 0.19 -1.10
C GLU A 177 -7.85 1.29 -1.11
N LYS A 178 -7.40 1.77 0.06
CA LYS A 178 -6.29 2.74 0.14
C LYS A 178 -5.00 2.18 -0.47
N LEU A 179 -4.63 0.94 -0.14
CA LEU A 179 -3.48 0.23 -0.75
C LEU A 179 -3.60 0.14 -2.26
N ARG A 180 -4.77 -0.23 -2.76
CA ARG A 180 -5.05 -0.33 -4.19
C ARG A 180 -4.89 1.03 -4.88
N ALA A 181 -5.47 2.08 -4.32
CA ALA A 181 -5.35 3.44 -4.86
C ALA A 181 -3.89 3.93 -4.87
N ILE A 182 -3.08 3.57 -3.87
CA ILE A 182 -1.65 3.90 -3.85
C ILE A 182 -0.91 3.19 -4.99
N HIS A 183 -1.19 1.91 -5.20
CA HIS A 183 -0.55 1.15 -6.27
C HIS A 183 -0.97 1.66 -7.65
N GLU A 184 -2.25 1.94 -7.86
CA GLU A 184 -2.76 2.54 -9.11
C GLU A 184 -2.10 3.91 -9.37
N ALA A 185 -2.03 4.78 -8.36
CA ALA A 185 -1.32 6.06 -8.46
C ALA A 185 0.18 5.91 -8.74
N GLY A 186 0.81 4.88 -8.17
CA GLY A 186 2.20 4.52 -8.43
C GLY A 186 2.43 4.10 -9.89
N GLN A 187 1.51 3.31 -10.44
CA GLN A 187 1.55 2.93 -11.86
C GLN A 187 1.33 4.13 -12.78
N ASP A 188 0.34 4.98 -12.47
CA ASP A 188 0.03 6.19 -13.24
C ASP A 188 1.21 7.18 -13.29
N LEU A 189 2.06 7.22 -12.26
CA LEU A 189 3.30 8.01 -12.27
C LEU A 189 4.25 7.57 -13.40
N GLY A 190 4.35 6.26 -13.64
CA GLY A 190 5.21 5.66 -14.65
C GLY A 190 4.55 5.49 -16.02
N ASP A 191 3.21 5.52 -16.09
CA ASP A 191 2.45 5.40 -17.33
C ASP A 191 2.43 6.73 -18.10
N ILE A 192 3.56 7.01 -18.72
CA ILE A 192 3.70 8.05 -19.75
C ILE A 192 4.33 7.35 -20.94
N ALA A 193 3.67 7.42 -22.10
CA ALA A 193 4.17 6.77 -23.30
C ALA A 193 5.62 7.24 -23.55
N PRO A 194 6.58 6.32 -23.77
CA PRO A 194 7.97 6.68 -24.06
C PRO A 194 8.07 7.66 -25.22
N GLU A 195 7.17 7.55 -26.20
CA GLU A 195 7.03 8.46 -27.34
C GLU A 195 6.72 9.90 -26.91
N ASP A 196 5.79 10.09 -25.97
CA ASP A 196 5.45 11.40 -25.43
C ASP A 196 6.64 11.99 -24.66
N LEU A 197 7.27 11.18 -23.80
CA LEU A 197 8.47 11.62 -23.08
C LEU A 197 9.58 12.02 -24.04
N MET A 198 9.83 11.26 -25.11
CA MET A 198 10.87 11.53 -26.10
C MET A 198 10.72 12.89 -26.78
N THR A 199 9.48 13.35 -27.01
CA THR A 199 9.23 14.68 -27.62
C THR A 199 9.39 15.83 -26.62
N MET A 200 9.27 15.57 -25.32
CA MET A 200 9.37 16.59 -24.28
C MET A 200 10.83 17.00 -23.98
N SER A 201 11.02 18.26 -23.59
CA SER A 201 12.28 18.73 -22.99
C SER A 201 12.47 18.14 -21.59
N VAL A 202 13.71 18.12 -21.10
CA VAL A 202 14.02 17.64 -19.74
C VAL A 202 13.26 18.44 -18.68
N ASP A 203 13.12 19.76 -18.85
CA ASP A 203 12.39 20.61 -17.91
C ASP A 203 10.89 20.35 -17.93
N ALA A 204 10.30 20.13 -19.12
CA ALA A 204 8.89 19.77 -19.24
C ALA A 204 8.58 18.43 -18.55
N ARG A 205 9.48 17.43 -18.68
CA ARG A 205 9.35 16.15 -17.99
C ARG A 205 9.40 16.31 -16.46
N LYS A 206 10.30 17.16 -15.95
CA LYS A 206 10.39 17.47 -14.51
C LYS A 206 9.12 18.14 -13.99
N ILE A 207 8.54 19.07 -14.74
CA ILE A 207 7.29 19.74 -14.37
C ILE A 207 6.13 18.73 -14.32
N LEU A 208 5.97 17.91 -15.35
CA LEU A 208 4.92 16.88 -15.40
C LEU A 208 5.02 15.91 -14.22
N LEU A 209 6.22 15.44 -13.92
CA LEU A 209 6.43 14.54 -12.78
C LEU A 209 6.05 15.21 -11.46
N ARG A 210 6.47 16.46 -11.24
CA ARG A 210 6.11 17.24 -10.04
C ARG A 210 4.58 17.33 -9.90
N GLU A 211 3.88 17.67 -10.97
CA GLU A 211 2.41 17.77 -10.96
C GLU A 211 1.75 16.44 -10.61
N LYS A 212 2.18 15.33 -11.22
CA LYS A 212 1.67 13.99 -10.88
C LYS A 212 1.93 13.62 -9.42
N ILE A 213 3.15 13.85 -8.90
CA ILE A 213 3.48 13.58 -7.49
C ILE A 213 2.55 14.37 -6.56
N ILE A 214 2.35 15.66 -6.82
CA ILE A 214 1.48 16.52 -6.01
C ILE A 214 0.05 15.98 -6.02
N GLN A 215 -0.49 15.68 -7.21
CA GLN A 215 -1.86 15.23 -7.38
C GLN A 215 -2.12 13.93 -6.60
N HIS A 216 -1.30 12.90 -6.82
CA HIS A 216 -1.50 11.60 -6.19
C HIS A 216 -1.24 11.64 -4.67
N THR A 217 -0.25 12.40 -4.22
CA THR A 217 0.02 12.52 -2.79
C THR A 217 -1.12 13.23 -2.05
N LYS A 218 -1.75 14.23 -2.69
CA LYS A 218 -2.90 14.92 -2.11
C LYS A 218 -4.18 14.08 -2.19
N ASP A 219 -4.42 13.40 -3.30
CA ASP A 219 -5.68 12.68 -3.52
C ASP A 219 -5.74 11.34 -2.81
N VAL A 220 -4.63 10.60 -2.78
CA VAL A 220 -4.56 9.24 -2.24
C VAL A 220 -4.04 9.23 -0.81
N LEU A 221 -2.91 9.89 -0.56
CA LEU A 221 -2.27 9.88 0.76
C LEU A 221 -2.80 10.97 1.70
N LYS A 222 -3.52 11.97 1.16
CA LYS A 222 -4.06 13.13 1.89
C LYS A 222 -2.98 13.94 2.64
N PHE A 223 -1.76 13.97 2.10
CA PHE A 223 -0.68 14.79 2.65
C PHE A 223 -0.65 16.15 1.95
N GLU A 224 -0.62 17.22 2.74
CA GLU A 224 -0.67 18.60 2.24
C GLU A 224 0.71 19.26 2.16
N THR A 225 1.65 18.80 2.98
CA THR A 225 3.04 19.27 2.96
C THR A 225 3.96 18.14 2.56
N ILE A 226 4.69 18.36 1.47
CA ILE A 226 5.56 17.35 0.88
C ILE A 226 6.88 17.97 0.44
N GLU A 227 7.95 17.19 0.53
CA GLU A 227 9.24 17.52 -0.01
C GLU A 227 9.90 16.27 -0.60
N VAL A 228 10.41 16.38 -1.81
CA VAL A 228 11.18 15.34 -2.47
C VAL A 228 12.54 15.89 -2.81
N ARG A 229 13.60 15.21 -2.36
CA ARG A 229 15.00 15.54 -2.70
C ARG A 229 15.68 14.33 -3.33
N MET A 230 16.41 14.55 -4.42
CA MET A 230 17.17 13.52 -5.14
C MET A 230 18.62 13.51 -4.69
N LEU A 231 19.21 12.33 -4.54
CA LEU A 231 20.59 12.16 -4.11
C LEU A 231 21.54 12.25 -5.31
N ASN A 232 22.42 13.23 -5.29
CA ASN A 232 23.56 13.28 -6.20
C ASN A 232 24.70 12.44 -5.64
N GLU A 233 24.95 11.27 -6.22
CA GLU A 233 25.94 10.32 -5.71
C GLU A 233 27.38 10.82 -5.72
N ARG A 234 27.71 11.74 -6.63
CA ARG A 234 29.07 12.26 -6.77
C ARG A 234 29.40 13.25 -5.66
N THR A 235 28.42 14.05 -5.24
CA THR A 235 28.59 15.12 -4.26
C THR A 235 28.00 14.75 -2.90
N ASN A 236 27.27 13.64 -2.81
CA ASN A 236 26.47 13.22 -1.66
C ASN A 236 25.41 14.24 -1.22
N ARG A 237 25.04 15.17 -2.11
CA ARG A 237 24.10 16.26 -1.85
C ARG A 237 22.68 15.84 -2.20
N LEU A 238 21.72 16.28 -1.40
CA LEU A 238 20.29 16.14 -1.65
C LEU A 238 19.77 17.37 -2.40
N GLU A 239 19.49 17.19 -3.69
CA GLU A 239 19.02 18.23 -4.60
C GLU A 239 17.47 18.32 -4.58
N PRO A 240 16.87 19.50 -4.37
CA PRO A 240 15.41 19.64 -4.36
C PRO A 240 14.77 19.27 -5.69
N LEU A 241 13.87 18.29 -5.66
CA LEU A 241 13.00 17.96 -6.79
C LEU A 241 11.63 18.60 -6.63
N LEU A 242 11.03 18.59 -5.45
CA LEU A 242 9.69 19.11 -5.20
C LEU A 242 9.57 19.61 -3.77
N ASN A 243 8.84 20.71 -3.56
CA ASN A 243 8.49 21.23 -2.25
C ASN A 243 7.10 21.88 -2.31
N VAL A 244 6.22 21.50 -1.39
CA VAL A 244 4.87 22.06 -1.22
C VAL A 244 4.65 22.29 0.26
N GLY A 245 4.25 23.50 0.65
CA GLY A 245 3.99 23.86 2.06
C GLY A 245 5.24 24.10 2.92
N MET A 246 6.44 23.92 2.38
CA MET A 246 7.70 24.16 3.08
C MET A 246 8.03 25.65 3.21
N LEU A 247 8.72 26.03 4.30
CA LEU A 247 9.33 27.35 4.45
C LEU A 247 10.45 27.55 3.41
N ALA A 248 10.64 28.79 2.94
CA ALA A 248 11.65 29.09 1.93
C ALA A 248 13.06 28.71 2.39
N GLU A 249 13.41 29.05 3.63
CA GLU A 249 14.71 28.73 4.24
C GLU A 249 14.91 27.22 4.42
N ALA A 250 13.82 26.45 4.57
CA ALA A 250 13.89 25.00 4.65
C ALA A 250 14.04 24.36 3.27
N ALA A 251 13.33 24.87 2.26
CA ALA A 251 13.39 24.38 0.88
C ALA A 251 14.78 24.61 0.27
N GLU A 252 15.40 25.76 0.54
CA GLU A 252 16.72 26.14 0.03
C GLU A 252 17.90 25.57 0.84
N ARG A 253 17.63 24.93 1.98
CA ARG A 253 18.65 24.37 2.86
C ARG A 253 19.51 23.33 2.13
N GLU A 254 20.83 23.48 2.23
CA GLU A 254 21.76 22.47 1.74
C GLU A 254 21.78 21.28 2.70
N LEU A 255 21.41 20.11 2.18
CA LEU A 255 21.44 18.85 2.90
C LEU A 255 22.30 17.82 2.16
N PHE A 256 22.92 16.95 2.93
CA PHE A 256 23.75 15.85 2.45
C PHE A 256 23.26 14.54 3.06
N ALA A 257 23.50 13.41 2.40
CA ALA A 257 23.21 12.10 2.95
C ALA A 257 24.21 11.76 4.07
N GLN A 258 23.91 12.23 5.28
CA GLN A 258 24.69 12.01 6.50
C GLN A 258 23.76 11.67 7.66
N MET A 259 24.20 10.77 8.54
CA MET A 259 23.41 10.31 9.69
C MET A 259 23.13 11.42 10.73
N THR A 260 23.91 12.50 10.72
CA THR A 260 23.78 13.62 11.68
C THR A 260 23.96 14.97 10.97
N GLY A 261 23.45 16.04 11.59
CA GLY A 261 23.62 17.42 11.10
C GLY A 261 22.80 17.81 9.87
N ASN A 262 22.11 16.85 9.23
CA ASN A 262 21.33 17.06 8.00
C ASN A 262 19.85 16.69 8.16
N GLY A 263 19.43 16.57 9.42
CA GLY A 263 18.09 16.23 9.83
C GLY A 263 17.63 14.83 9.43
N VAL A 264 16.33 14.57 9.61
CA VAL A 264 15.69 13.30 9.23
C VAL A 264 15.95 12.98 7.75
N THR A 265 15.82 13.96 6.86
CA THR A 265 16.06 13.80 5.42
C THR A 265 17.49 13.29 5.13
N GLY A 266 18.51 13.88 5.74
CA GLY A 266 19.89 13.40 5.60
C GLY A 266 20.11 12.00 6.18
N TYR A 267 19.52 11.71 7.33
CA TYR A 267 19.59 10.41 7.98
C TYR A 267 18.99 9.30 7.12
N VAL A 268 17.78 9.52 6.59
CA VAL A 268 17.08 8.56 5.73
C VAL A 268 17.86 8.33 4.44
N ALA A 269 18.43 9.40 3.85
CA ALA A 269 19.26 9.27 2.66
C ALA A 269 20.55 8.45 2.92
N ALA A 270 21.18 8.63 4.07
CA ALA A 270 22.43 7.96 4.43
C ALA A 270 22.26 6.49 4.79
N THR A 271 21.17 6.17 5.49
CA THR A 271 20.92 4.83 6.04
C THR A 271 20.05 3.99 5.13
N GLY A 272 19.22 4.64 4.31
CA GLY A 272 18.12 3.98 3.62
C GLY A 272 17.03 3.48 4.58
N ASN A 273 17.02 3.88 5.84
CA ASN A 273 15.96 3.50 6.77
C ASN A 273 14.93 4.62 6.84
N SER A 274 13.66 4.28 6.68
CA SER A 274 12.56 5.22 6.88
C SER A 274 12.51 5.71 8.33
N TYR A 275 11.93 6.89 8.54
CA TYR A 275 11.89 7.55 9.83
C TYR A 275 10.52 8.18 10.10
N LEU A 276 9.92 7.83 11.24
CA LEU A 276 8.64 8.35 11.71
C LEU A 276 8.87 9.22 12.95
N CYS A 277 8.83 10.54 12.77
CA CYS A 277 8.93 11.53 13.83
C CYS A 277 7.52 11.82 14.37
N ARG A 278 7.22 11.31 15.56
CA ARG A 278 5.90 11.46 16.19
C ARG A 278 5.67 12.82 16.85
N ASP A 279 6.74 13.41 17.38
CA ASP A 279 6.75 14.76 17.94
C ASP A 279 8.07 15.44 17.58
N THR A 280 7.99 16.60 16.91
CA THR A 280 9.17 17.35 16.47
C THR A 280 9.87 18.11 17.59
N ALA A 281 9.21 18.32 18.73
CA ALA A 281 9.76 19.09 19.85
C ALA A 281 10.93 18.36 20.53
N ASP A 282 10.86 17.03 20.58
CA ASP A 282 11.81 16.18 21.31
C ASP A 282 12.74 15.38 20.38
N ASP A 283 12.61 15.55 19.07
CA ASP A 283 13.34 14.74 18.09
C ASP A 283 14.70 15.35 17.73
N PRO A 284 15.83 14.65 18.00
CA PRO A 284 17.18 15.18 17.79
C PRO A 284 17.57 15.27 16.31
N LEU A 285 16.85 14.59 15.42
CA LEU A 285 17.06 14.65 13.98
C LEU A 285 16.09 15.61 13.31
N TYR A 286 15.11 16.17 14.01
CA TYR A 286 14.19 17.11 13.37
C TYR A 286 14.86 18.44 13.05
N LEU A 287 14.79 18.84 11.79
CA LEU A 287 15.12 20.19 11.34
C LEU A 287 13.85 20.83 10.82
N LYS A 288 13.56 22.05 11.27
CA LYS A 288 12.34 22.78 10.91
C LYS A 288 12.16 22.87 9.39
N GLY A 289 11.09 22.25 8.89
CA GLY A 289 10.65 22.26 7.49
C GLY A 289 9.45 23.17 7.28
N VAL A 290 8.41 22.98 8.09
CA VAL A 290 7.15 23.76 8.05
C VAL A 290 7.00 24.65 9.29
N ALA A 291 6.27 25.75 9.15
CA ALA A 291 5.83 26.52 10.32
C ALA A 291 4.85 25.72 11.19
N GLY A 292 5.26 25.42 12.41
CA GLY A 292 4.41 24.72 13.38
C GLY A 292 4.29 23.21 13.14
N ALA A 293 5.16 22.61 12.33
CA ALA A 293 5.21 21.16 12.20
C ALA A 293 5.47 20.50 13.56
N SER A 294 4.62 19.53 13.86
CA SER A 294 4.59 18.77 15.12
C SER A 294 4.79 17.27 14.89
N SER A 295 4.79 16.79 13.65
CA SER A 295 5.25 15.43 13.29
C SER A 295 5.74 15.39 11.84
N SER A 296 6.58 14.41 11.52
CA SER A 296 7.04 14.17 10.15
C SER A 296 7.18 12.68 9.84
N LEU A 297 7.09 12.33 8.57
CA LEU A 297 7.33 11.00 8.06
C LEU A 297 8.24 11.13 6.83
N THR A 298 9.40 10.48 6.87
CA THR A 298 10.37 10.52 5.79
C THR A 298 10.74 9.11 5.36
N VAL A 299 10.62 8.82 4.08
CA VAL A 299 10.98 7.52 3.49
C VAL A 299 12.01 7.69 2.39
N PRO A 300 12.86 6.68 2.15
CA PRO A 300 13.82 6.69 1.07
C PRO A 300 13.14 6.29 -0.26
N ILE A 301 13.48 7.00 -1.33
CA ILE A 301 13.14 6.57 -2.69
C ILE A 301 14.24 5.61 -3.12
N LYS A 302 13.93 4.31 -3.20
CA LYS A 302 14.90 3.25 -3.45
C LYS A 302 14.64 2.53 -4.76
N ARG A 303 15.73 2.12 -5.41
CA ARG A 303 15.72 1.11 -6.47
C ARG A 303 16.64 -0.02 -6.06
N ASN A 304 16.08 -1.21 -5.82
CA ASN A 304 16.76 -2.30 -5.14
C ASN A 304 17.32 -1.78 -3.79
N GLU A 305 18.61 -2.00 -3.50
CA GLU A 305 19.27 -1.53 -2.27
C GLU A 305 19.85 -0.11 -2.39
N ARG A 306 19.66 0.58 -3.52
CA ARG A 306 20.26 1.89 -3.77
C ARG A 306 19.26 3.01 -3.50
N VAL A 307 19.66 3.97 -2.66
CA VAL A 307 18.88 5.18 -2.38
C VAL A 307 19.07 6.18 -3.52
N LEU A 308 17.97 6.57 -4.16
CA LEU A 308 17.93 7.60 -5.21
C LEU A 308 17.58 8.98 -4.64
N GLY A 309 16.94 9.04 -3.48
CA GLY A 309 16.45 10.27 -2.88
C GLY A 309 15.60 10.00 -1.64
N THR A 310 14.86 11.01 -1.22
CA THR A 310 14.00 10.99 -0.03
C THR A 310 12.67 11.68 -0.32
N PHE A 311 11.63 11.17 0.31
CA PHE A 311 10.29 11.75 0.31
C PHE A 311 9.90 12.05 1.75
N ASN A 312 9.74 13.33 2.07
CA ASN A 312 9.36 13.81 3.39
C ASN A 312 7.94 14.40 3.35
N VAL A 313 7.15 14.11 4.37
CA VAL A 313 5.85 14.74 4.61
C VAL A 313 5.78 15.25 6.06
N GLU A 314 5.13 16.39 6.26
CA GLU A 314 5.03 17.03 7.58
C GLU A 314 3.57 17.36 7.93
N SER A 315 3.27 17.34 9.23
CA SER A 315 1.97 17.77 9.75
C SER A 315 2.15 18.73 10.91
N THR A 316 1.23 19.70 11.02
CA THR A 316 1.13 20.60 12.18
C THR A 316 0.50 19.94 13.39
N ARG A 317 0.01 18.70 13.28
CA ARG A 317 -0.51 17.90 14.40
C ARG A 317 0.56 16.92 14.88
N ALA A 318 0.74 16.80 16.19
CA ALA A 318 1.57 15.75 16.77
C ALA A 318 0.91 14.37 16.54
N ASN A 319 1.71 13.32 16.41
CA ASN A 319 1.24 11.95 16.15
C ASN A 319 0.28 11.84 14.94
N ALA A 320 0.48 12.64 13.90
CA ALA A 320 -0.42 12.65 12.74
C ALA A 320 -0.26 11.41 11.84
N PHE A 321 0.88 10.73 11.92
CA PHE A 321 1.23 9.61 11.06
C PHE A 321 1.35 8.31 11.88
N ALA A 322 0.78 7.23 11.37
CA ALA A 322 0.90 5.89 11.93
C ALA A 322 1.88 5.02 11.13
N GLU A 323 2.22 3.84 11.66
CA GLU A 323 3.06 2.85 10.95
C GLU A 323 2.44 2.44 9.60
N GLN A 324 1.11 2.48 9.49
CA GLN A 324 0.41 2.22 8.24
C GLN A 324 0.68 3.31 7.19
N ASP A 325 0.74 4.59 7.59
CA ASP A 325 1.06 5.68 6.68
C ASP A 325 2.51 5.60 6.18
N LEU A 326 3.42 5.12 7.05
CA LEU A 326 4.78 4.78 6.67
C LEU A 326 4.80 3.71 5.55
N GLN A 327 4.12 2.59 5.75
CA GLN A 327 4.05 1.52 4.73
C GLN A 327 3.43 2.01 3.41
N PHE A 328 2.41 2.87 3.49
CA PHE A 328 1.78 3.48 2.32
C PHE A 328 2.72 4.40 1.55
N LEU A 329 3.49 5.23 2.26
CA LEU A 329 4.45 6.13 1.62
C LEU A 329 5.65 5.38 1.04
N GLU A 330 6.12 4.31 1.71
CA GLU A 330 7.15 3.41 1.18
C GLU A 330 6.71 2.72 -0.11
N LEU A 331 5.47 2.23 -0.14
CA LEU A 331 4.86 1.63 -1.33
C LEU A 331 4.83 2.63 -2.49
N PHE A 332 4.33 3.84 -2.24
CA PHE A 332 4.29 4.91 -3.22
C PHE A 332 5.69 5.28 -3.72
N CYS A 333 6.69 5.35 -2.83
CA CYS A 333 8.05 5.72 -3.19
C CYS A 333 8.77 4.65 -4.02
N ARG A 334 8.40 3.38 -3.86
CA ARG A 334 8.90 2.30 -4.72
C ARG A 334 8.43 2.49 -6.15
N ASP A 335 7.15 2.78 -6.35
CA ASP A 335 6.60 2.99 -7.69
C ASP A 335 7.12 4.32 -8.30
N LEU A 336 7.28 5.36 -7.47
CA LEU A 336 7.94 6.61 -7.86
C LEU A 336 9.39 6.40 -8.32
N ALA A 337 10.15 5.52 -7.66
CA ALA A 337 11.52 5.21 -8.07
C ALA A 337 11.59 4.62 -9.49
N VAL A 338 10.59 3.82 -9.87
CA VAL A 338 10.48 3.26 -11.23
C VAL A 338 10.23 4.39 -12.24
N ALA A 339 9.27 5.28 -11.96
CA ALA A 339 8.96 6.41 -12.84
C ALA A 339 10.16 7.37 -13.02
N LEU A 340 10.85 7.70 -11.93
CA LEU A 340 12.06 8.54 -11.95
C LEU A 340 13.17 7.93 -12.81
N ASN A 341 13.39 6.62 -12.70
CA ASN A 341 14.40 5.93 -13.49
C ASN A 341 14.10 5.98 -15.00
N THR A 342 12.84 5.77 -15.39
CA THR A 342 12.43 5.87 -16.80
C THR A 342 12.76 7.25 -17.37
N LEU A 343 12.56 8.30 -16.58
CA LEU A 343 12.87 9.68 -16.99
C LEU A 343 14.37 9.92 -17.14
N GLU A 344 15.20 9.40 -16.23
CA GLU A 344 16.67 9.53 -16.30
C GLU A 344 17.28 8.74 -17.47
N LEU A 345 16.80 7.51 -17.70
CA LEU A 345 17.29 6.66 -18.80
C LEU A 345 17.07 7.34 -20.17
N LEU A 346 15.89 7.92 -20.38
CA LEU A 346 15.55 8.65 -21.61
C LEU A 346 16.36 9.94 -21.79
N VAL A 347 16.93 10.51 -20.73
CA VAL A 347 17.85 11.65 -20.83
C VAL A 347 19.23 11.18 -21.28
N PHE A 348 19.70 10.06 -20.74
CA PHE A 348 20.98 9.48 -21.10
C PHE A 348 21.01 9.05 -22.58
N GLU A 349 19.98 8.34 -23.06
CA GLU A 349 19.88 7.92 -24.47
C GLU A 349 19.97 9.10 -25.45
N ARG A 350 19.30 10.22 -25.14
CA ARG A 350 19.35 11.43 -25.98
C ARG A 350 20.72 12.08 -26.01
N ALA A 351 21.43 12.13 -24.88
CA ALA A 351 22.79 12.67 -24.81
C ALA A 351 23.75 11.87 -25.69
N THR A 352 23.61 10.54 -25.70
CA THR A 352 24.42 9.65 -26.54
C THR A 352 24.12 9.84 -28.03
N VAL A 353 22.84 9.90 -28.43
CA VAL A 353 22.44 10.12 -29.84
C VAL A 353 22.92 11.49 -30.36
N VAL A 354 22.84 12.54 -29.54
CA VAL A 354 23.36 13.88 -29.91
C VAL A 354 24.89 13.86 -30.06
N SER A 355 25.59 13.15 -29.17
CA SER A 355 27.06 13.02 -29.25
C SER A 355 27.50 12.23 -30.49
N GLU A 356 26.82 11.13 -30.81
CA GLU A 356 27.14 10.29 -31.97
C GLU A 356 26.86 11.01 -33.30
N SER A 357 25.72 11.70 -33.40
CA SER A 357 25.37 12.48 -34.60
C SER A 357 26.35 13.63 -34.85
N SER A 358 26.83 14.33 -33.81
CA SER A 358 27.86 15.36 -33.95
C SER A 358 29.20 14.78 -34.43
N ALA A 359 29.63 13.62 -33.90
CA ALA A 359 30.87 12.98 -34.33
C ALA A 359 30.81 12.49 -35.79
N VAL A 360 29.66 12.00 -36.24
CA VAL A 360 29.44 11.60 -37.64
C VAL A 360 29.43 12.81 -38.57
N LEU A 361 28.75 13.91 -38.20
CA LEU A 361 28.74 15.15 -38.99
C LEU A 361 30.14 15.77 -39.13
N LEU A 362 30.92 15.80 -38.04
CA LEU A 362 32.32 16.25 -38.08
C LEU A 362 33.17 15.37 -39.00
N ARG A 363 32.96 14.05 -38.98
CA ARG A 363 33.69 13.10 -39.83
C ARG A 363 33.28 13.19 -41.30
N GLU A 364 32.02 13.44 -41.61
CA GLU A 364 31.56 13.65 -42.99
C GLU A 364 32.01 14.99 -43.56
N ALA A 365 32.05 16.05 -42.74
CA ALA A 365 32.55 17.36 -43.16
C ALA A 365 34.08 17.37 -43.40
N ALA A 366 34.84 16.48 -42.75
CA ALA A 366 36.29 16.37 -42.95
C ALA A 366 36.66 15.71 -44.31
N LYS A 367 35.83 14.80 -44.84
CA LYS A 367 36.13 14.08 -46.10
C LYS A 367 36.31 14.99 -47.33
N PRO A 368 35.39 15.94 -47.64
CA PRO A 368 35.59 16.85 -48.76
C PRO A 368 36.81 17.77 -48.59
N VAL A 369 37.18 18.10 -47.34
CA VAL A 369 38.33 18.97 -47.07
C VAL A 369 39.63 18.27 -47.42
N ASP A 370 39.78 16.98 -47.06
CA ASP A 370 40.96 16.18 -47.43
C ASP A 370 41.08 16.00 -48.95
N GLU A 371 39.96 15.80 -49.65
CA GLU A 371 39.93 15.72 -51.11
C GLU A 371 40.35 17.05 -51.76
N ILE A 372 39.80 18.18 -51.29
CA ILE A 372 40.16 19.52 -51.77
C ILE A 372 41.63 19.83 -51.50
N LEU A 373 42.16 19.47 -50.32
CA LEU A 373 43.57 19.67 -49.99
C LEU A 373 44.49 18.83 -50.87
N ASN A 374 44.13 17.58 -51.17
CA ASN A 374 44.88 16.71 -52.07
C ASN A 374 44.83 17.23 -53.52
N ASP A 375 43.68 17.70 -54.00
CA ASP A 375 43.54 18.29 -55.33
C ASP A 375 44.35 19.59 -55.47
N ILE A 376 44.36 20.43 -54.43
CA ILE A 376 45.15 21.65 -54.38
C ILE A 376 46.66 21.32 -54.32
N ALA A 377 47.07 20.31 -53.56
CA ALA A 377 48.45 19.85 -53.51
C ALA A 377 48.91 19.25 -54.86
N TRP A 378 48.05 18.48 -55.52
CA TRP A 378 48.29 17.96 -56.87
C TRP A 378 48.39 19.08 -57.91
N LEU A 379 47.51 20.09 -57.86
CA LEU A 379 47.57 21.27 -58.73
C LEU A 379 48.87 22.05 -58.52
N LYS A 380 49.32 22.21 -57.27
CA LYS A 380 50.59 22.87 -56.95
C LYS A 380 51.77 22.20 -57.65
N ASP A 381 51.88 20.88 -57.58
CA ASP A 381 52.99 20.14 -58.22
C ASP A 381 52.95 20.23 -59.76
N LYS A 382 51.76 20.33 -60.34
CA LYS A 382 51.58 20.43 -61.79
C LYS A 382 51.80 21.84 -62.35
N PHE A 383 51.63 22.88 -61.53
CA PHE A 383 51.78 24.29 -61.91
C PHE A 383 53.15 24.90 -61.61
N VAL A 384 54.13 24.10 -61.14
CA VAL A 384 55.51 24.56 -60.95
C VAL A 384 56.12 24.94 -62.30
N GLY A 385 56.05 26.22 -62.65
CA GLY A 385 56.75 26.81 -63.81
C GLY A 385 55.94 27.72 -64.74
N PHE A 386 54.62 27.86 -64.56
CA PHE A 386 53.80 28.62 -65.54
C PHE A 386 53.23 29.98 -65.06
N ASP A 387 53.04 30.22 -63.75
CA ASP A 387 52.64 31.54 -63.22
C ASP A 387 53.01 31.70 -61.72
N PRO A 388 53.93 32.62 -61.36
CA PRO A 388 54.35 32.85 -59.98
C PRO A 388 53.24 33.34 -59.04
N GLN A 389 52.27 34.12 -59.53
CA GLN A 389 51.21 34.69 -58.69
C GLN A 389 50.16 33.65 -58.29
N ALA A 390 49.88 32.69 -59.19
CA ALA A 390 48.97 31.59 -58.91
C ALA A 390 49.54 30.63 -57.85
N ALA A 391 50.84 30.34 -57.92
CA ALA A 391 51.52 29.48 -56.94
C ALA A 391 51.50 30.09 -55.52
N GLU A 392 51.74 31.41 -55.41
CA GLU A 392 51.72 32.11 -54.12
C GLU A 392 50.31 32.13 -53.50
N ARG A 393 49.26 32.28 -54.32
CA ARG A 393 47.85 32.20 -53.85
C ARG A 393 47.50 30.81 -53.32
N LEU A 394 47.88 29.75 -54.03
CA LEU A 394 47.64 28.36 -53.60
C LEU A 394 48.36 28.06 -52.27
N GLN A 395 49.59 28.54 -52.10
CA GLN A 395 50.38 28.36 -50.88
C GLN A 395 49.76 29.09 -49.67
N ARG A 396 49.15 30.26 -49.90
CA ARG A 396 48.43 31.03 -48.88
C ARG A 396 47.16 30.31 -48.42
N VAL A 397 46.40 29.71 -49.34
CA VAL A 397 45.18 28.95 -49.00
C VAL A 397 45.53 27.68 -48.21
N LEU A 398 46.56 26.94 -48.64
CA LEU A 398 47.02 25.75 -47.91
C LEU A 398 47.48 26.07 -46.48
N SER A 399 48.26 27.13 -46.29
CA SER A 399 48.76 27.52 -44.96
C SER A 399 47.67 28.02 -44.02
N GLN A 400 46.61 28.66 -44.53
CA GLN A 400 45.48 29.12 -43.72
C GLN A 400 44.50 28.01 -43.31
N THR A 401 44.49 26.88 -44.01
CA THR A 401 43.52 25.78 -43.78
C THR A 401 44.09 24.67 -42.87
N LEU A 402 45.41 24.67 -42.64
CA LEU A 402 46.15 23.71 -41.80
C LEU A 402 46.41 24.20 -40.35
N THR A 403 45.81 25.33 -39.96
CA THR A 403 45.82 25.88 -38.58
C THR A 403 44.41 25.82 -38.02
#